data_AF-A0A261F793-F1
#
_entry.id   AF-A0A261F793-F1
#
_cell.length_a   1.000
_cell.length_b   1.000
_cell.length_c   1.000
_cell.angle_alpha   90.00
_cell.angle_beta   90.00
_cell.angle_gamma   90.00
#
_symmetry.space_group_name_H-M   'P 1'
#
loop_
_entity.id
_entity.type
_entity.pdbx_description
1 polymer ?
#
loop_
_entity_poly.entity_id
_entity_poly.type
_entity_poly.pdbx_seq_one_letter_code
_entity_poly.pdbx_strand_id
1 'polypeptide(L)'
;MSTTSGFTKWKEEHPDLWEFIKFNGLSQISTVVRFVLLWILTPLFVSGLGLTEPFHFAFYNYDTAAGGVGIFLATIITEVIAQTVNFFVQMKWVFVSDASFAQAAWKYVLLSLLIIVISGFAPSYISAWANSIGWGAASSTLSAVFNTIAATIVAYPLLKFWIAPKSK
;
A
#
# COMPACT_ATOMS: atom_id res chain seq x y z
N MET A 1 -13.61 13.90 38.95
CA MET A 1 -12.84 12.72 38.54
C MET A 1 -13.46 12.19 37.26
N SER A 2 -12.85 12.42 36.09
CA SER A 2 -13.38 11.85 34.84
C SER A 2 -13.08 10.35 34.85
N THR A 3 -14.11 9.53 34.72
CA THR A 3 -14.00 8.09 34.53
C THR A 3 -13.39 7.82 33.15
N THR A 4 -12.07 7.83 33.08
CA THR A 4 -11.33 7.37 31.90
C THR A 4 -11.79 5.93 31.63
N SER A 5 -12.49 5.69 30.51
CA SER A 5 -13.03 4.37 30.21
C SER A 5 -11.89 3.33 30.19
N GLY A 6 -12.18 2.07 30.53
CA GLY A 6 -11.17 1.00 30.55
C GLY A 6 -10.41 0.88 29.23
N PHE A 7 -11.05 1.23 28.11
CA PHE A 7 -10.42 1.29 26.80
C PHE A 7 -9.40 2.43 26.67
N THR A 8 -9.69 3.62 27.20
CA THR A 8 -8.72 4.72 27.19
C THR A 8 -7.49 4.39 28.03
N LYS A 9 -7.69 3.76 29.19
CA LYS A 9 -6.59 3.29 30.03
C LYS A 9 -5.73 2.22 29.33
N TRP A 10 -6.35 1.25 28.67
CA TRP A 10 -5.64 0.22 27.91
C TRP A 10 -4.79 0.80 26.76
N LYS A 11 -5.29 1.83 26.05
CA LYS A 11 -4.51 2.52 25.00
C LYS A 11 -3.27 3.20 25.56
N GLU A 12 -3.37 3.77 26.75
CA GLU A 12 -2.24 4.43 27.45
C GLU A 12 -1.22 3.40 27.95
N GLU A 13 -1.69 2.24 28.42
CA GLU A 13 -0.83 1.13 28.88
C GLU A 13 -0.15 0.39 27.71
N HIS A 14 -0.74 0.40 26.50
CA HIS A 14 -0.23 -0.31 25.32
C HIS A 14 -0.16 0.57 24.05
N PRO A 15 0.62 1.67 24.06
CA PRO A 15 0.64 2.65 22.97
C PRO A 15 1.15 2.06 21.65
N ASP A 16 2.15 1.19 21.69
CA ASP A 16 2.74 0.57 20.48
C ASP A 16 1.80 -0.43 19.82
N LEU A 17 1.00 -1.16 20.62
CA LEU A 17 -0.01 -2.09 20.12
C LEU A 17 -1.19 -1.32 19.53
N TRP A 18 -1.60 -0.22 20.17
CA TRP A 18 -2.63 0.66 19.64
C TRP A 18 -2.22 1.29 18.31
N GLU A 19 -0.98 1.77 18.18
CA GLU A 19 -0.42 2.24 16.90
C GLU A 19 -0.46 1.16 15.82
N PHE A 20 -0.11 -0.08 16.15
CA PHE A 20 -0.18 -1.20 15.22
C PHE A 20 -1.61 -1.50 14.76
N ILE A 21 -2.59 -1.46 15.67
CA ILE A 21 -4.01 -1.65 15.31
C ILE A 21 -4.48 -0.52 14.39
N LYS A 22 -4.17 0.74 14.74
CA LYS A 22 -4.49 1.89 13.88
C LYS A 22 -3.82 1.78 12.53
N PHE A 23 -2.56 1.37 12.47
CA PHE A 23 -1.83 1.15 11.23
C PHE A 23 -2.58 0.16 10.33
N ASN A 24 -2.93 -1.02 10.85
CA ASN A 24 -3.61 -2.05 10.05
C ASN A 24 -5.01 -1.63 9.60
N GLY A 25 -5.78 -1.01 10.49
CA GLY A 25 -7.15 -0.58 10.21
C GLY A 25 -7.21 0.64 9.29
N LEU A 26 -6.44 1.69 9.57
CA LEU A 26 -6.48 2.94 8.80
C LEU A 26 -5.77 2.82 7.44
N SER A 27 -4.82 1.90 7.28
CA SER A 27 -4.22 1.64 5.95
C SER A 27 -5.26 1.18 4.91
N GLN A 28 -6.38 0.59 5.35
CA GLN A 28 -7.48 0.18 4.46
C GLN A 28 -8.14 1.36 3.74
N ILE A 29 -8.02 2.59 4.27
CA ILE A 29 -8.51 3.79 3.59
C ILE A 29 -7.84 3.94 2.23
N SER A 30 -6.53 3.71 2.16
CA SER A 30 -5.80 3.75 0.89
C SER A 30 -6.27 2.66 -0.07
N THR A 31 -6.62 1.48 0.45
CA THR A 31 -7.18 0.38 -0.34
C THR A 31 -8.54 0.76 -0.94
N VAL A 32 -9.43 1.38 -0.17
CA VAL A 32 -10.72 1.89 -0.67
C VAL A 32 -10.49 2.94 -1.75
N VAL A 33 -9.56 3.87 -1.54
CA VAL A 33 -9.17 4.87 -2.56
C VAL A 33 -8.69 4.18 -3.85
N ARG A 34 -7.87 3.13 -3.75
CA ARG A 34 -7.43 2.36 -4.92
C ARG A 34 -8.61 1.81 -5.71
N PHE A 35 -9.55 1.16 -5.05
CA PHE A 35 -10.72 0.58 -5.72
C PHE A 35 -11.59 1.63 -6.40
N VAL A 36 -11.90 2.73 -5.70
CA VAL A 36 -12.72 3.82 -6.25
C VAL A 36 -12.03 4.44 -7.47
N LEU A 37 -10.73 4.74 -7.38
CA LEU A 37 -10.00 5.34 -8.49
C LEU A 37 -9.89 4.39 -9.68
N LEU A 38 -9.63 3.10 -9.48
CA LEU A 38 -9.59 2.14 -10.59
C LEU A 38 -10.94 2.02 -11.28
N TRP A 39 -12.05 2.02 -10.55
CA TRP A 39 -13.40 1.99 -11.13
C TRP A 39 -13.73 3.23 -11.97
N ILE A 40 -13.13 4.39 -11.66
CA ILE A 40 -13.35 5.63 -12.40
C ILE A 40 -12.36 5.76 -13.56
N LEU A 41 -11.08 5.58 -13.28
CA LEU A 41 -9.99 5.85 -14.22
C LEU A 41 -9.88 4.78 -15.31
N THR A 42 -10.16 3.51 -15.00
CA THR A 42 -10.08 2.43 -15.99
C THR A 42 -11.05 2.66 -17.15
N PRO A 43 -12.38 2.82 -16.95
CA PRO A 43 -13.29 3.08 -18.07
C PRO A 43 -13.03 4.44 -18.72
N LEU A 44 -12.59 5.45 -17.97
CA LEU A 44 -12.22 6.76 -18.53
C LEU A 44 -11.07 6.63 -19.55
N PHE A 45 -9.97 5.97 -19.19
CA PHE A 45 -8.81 5.88 -20.06
C PHE A 45 -8.97 4.84 -21.17
N VAL A 46 -9.59 3.69 -20.88
CA VAL A 46 -9.75 2.60 -21.85
C VAL A 46 -10.88 2.90 -22.82
N SER A 47 -12.10 3.16 -22.33
CA SER A 47 -13.28 3.32 -23.17
C SER A 47 -13.53 4.78 -23.55
N GLY A 48 -13.32 5.71 -22.62
CA GLY A 48 -13.59 7.14 -22.84
C GLY A 48 -12.54 7.81 -23.74
N LEU A 49 -11.27 7.46 -23.55
CA LEU A 49 -10.14 8.06 -24.29
C LEU A 49 -9.50 7.11 -25.31
N GLY A 50 -9.92 5.84 -25.35
CA GLY A 50 -9.45 4.88 -26.36
C GLY A 50 -7.96 4.53 -26.25
N LEU A 51 -7.35 4.66 -25.07
CA LEU A 51 -5.91 4.45 -24.88
C LEU A 51 -5.57 2.95 -24.81
N THR A 52 -5.85 2.19 -25.87
CA THR A 52 -5.75 0.72 -25.86
C THR A 52 -4.48 0.17 -26.51
N GLU A 53 -3.54 1.05 -26.88
CA GLU A 53 -2.24 0.61 -27.43
C GLU A 53 -1.52 -0.29 -26.43
N PRO A 54 -0.87 -1.39 -26.88
CA PRO A 54 -0.10 -2.26 -25.99
C PRO A 54 0.97 -1.47 -25.24
N PHE A 55 1.12 -1.77 -23.95
CA PHE A 55 2.14 -1.14 -23.10
C PHE A 55 2.96 -2.19 -22.35
N HIS A 56 4.27 -2.14 -22.57
CA HIS A 56 5.23 -3.03 -21.91
C HIS A 56 6.39 -2.20 -21.35
N PHE A 57 6.52 -2.16 -20.02
CA PHE A 57 7.63 -1.49 -19.35
C PHE A 57 7.91 -2.12 -17.98
N ALA A 58 9.16 -2.51 -17.73
CA ALA A 58 9.57 -3.24 -16.54
C ALA A 58 8.70 -4.51 -16.34
N PHE A 59 7.91 -4.57 -15.26
CA PHE A 59 7.00 -5.68 -14.96
C PHE A 59 5.55 -5.40 -15.41
N TYR A 60 5.26 -4.22 -15.96
CA TYR A 60 3.96 -3.92 -16.54
C TYR A 60 3.87 -4.53 -17.93
N ASN A 61 2.88 -5.39 -18.12
CA ASN A 61 2.57 -6.03 -19.37
C ASN A 61 1.06 -5.93 -19.61
N TYR A 62 0.64 -4.92 -20.36
CA TYR A 62 -0.76 -4.66 -20.70
C TYR A 62 -0.94 -4.71 -22.21
N ASP A 63 -1.41 -5.86 -22.70
CA ASP A 63 -1.83 -6.00 -24.09
C ASP A 63 -3.10 -5.18 -24.38
N THR A 64 -3.41 -4.97 -25.67
CA THR A 64 -4.65 -4.30 -26.10
C THR A 64 -5.91 -4.95 -25.51
N ALA A 65 -5.95 -6.29 -25.45
CA ALA A 65 -7.06 -7.03 -24.84
C ALA A 65 -7.21 -6.78 -23.34
N ALA A 66 -6.11 -6.42 -22.66
CA ALA A 66 -6.08 -6.02 -21.27
C ALA A 66 -6.25 -4.50 -21.10
N GLY A 67 -6.57 -3.74 -22.16
CA GLY A 67 -6.80 -2.29 -22.13
C GLY A 67 -5.55 -1.42 -22.20
N GLY A 68 -4.38 -1.99 -22.50
CA GLY A 68 -3.20 -1.24 -22.96
C GLY A 68 -2.71 -0.12 -22.03
N VAL A 69 -2.22 0.97 -22.64
CA VAL A 69 -1.79 2.20 -21.96
C VAL A 69 -2.83 2.73 -20.98
N GLY A 70 -4.13 2.56 -21.26
CA GLY A 70 -5.22 3.06 -20.43
C GLY A 70 -5.26 2.40 -19.05
N ILE A 71 -5.09 1.08 -18.98
CA ILE A 71 -4.97 0.39 -17.69
C ILE A 71 -3.66 0.76 -16.97
N PHE A 72 -2.56 0.93 -17.71
CA PHE A 72 -1.30 1.38 -17.12
C PHE A 72 -1.45 2.74 -16.43
N LEU A 73 -2.01 3.74 -17.14
CA LEU A 73 -2.23 5.08 -16.59
C LEU A 73 -3.20 5.06 -15.40
N ALA A 74 -4.30 4.30 -15.51
CA ALA A 74 -5.23 4.12 -14.39
C ALA A 74 -4.51 3.58 -13.16
N THR A 75 -3.66 2.57 -13.34
CA THR A 75 -2.92 1.91 -12.26
C THR A 75 -1.91 2.84 -11.60
N ILE A 76 -1.07 3.52 -12.38
CA ILE A 76 -0.03 4.41 -11.84
C ILE A 76 -0.63 5.62 -11.12
N ILE A 77 -1.64 6.28 -11.72
CA ILE A 77 -2.30 7.44 -11.11
C ILE A 77 -3.00 7.02 -9.81
N THR A 78 -3.70 5.89 -9.83
CA THR A 78 -4.33 5.30 -8.64
C THR A 78 -3.30 5.09 -7.54
N GLU A 79 -2.18 4.44 -7.85
CA GLU A 79 -1.18 4.07 -6.85
C GLU A 79 -0.50 5.30 -6.24
N VAL A 80 -0.18 6.32 -7.05
CA VAL A 80 0.38 7.59 -6.54
C VAL A 80 -0.60 8.28 -5.59
N ILE A 81 -1.88 8.36 -5.95
CA ILE A 81 -2.90 9.00 -5.10
C ILE A 81 -3.12 8.17 -3.82
N ALA A 82 -3.24 6.85 -3.93
CA ALA A 82 -3.46 5.97 -2.79
C ALA A 82 -2.30 6.03 -1.78
N GLN A 83 -1.05 6.06 -2.27
CA GLN A 83 0.12 6.21 -1.41
C GLN A 83 0.17 7.59 -0.76
N THR A 84 -0.21 8.64 -1.50
CA THR A 84 -0.32 10.00 -0.93
C THR A 84 -1.35 10.06 0.20
N VAL A 85 -2.53 9.45 0.01
CA VAL A 85 -3.54 9.35 1.07
C VAL A 85 -3.00 8.55 2.25
N ASN A 86 -2.36 7.40 1.98
CA ASN A 86 -1.77 6.57 3.02
C ASN A 86 -0.74 7.37 3.84
N PHE A 87 0.15 8.14 3.20
CA PHE A 87 1.09 9.02 3.90
C PHE A 87 0.40 9.92 4.91
N PHE A 88 -0.64 10.64 4.49
CA PHE A 88 -1.36 11.56 5.38
C PHE A 88 -2.07 10.84 6.52
N VAL A 89 -2.72 9.69 6.23
CA VAL A 89 -3.36 8.86 7.24
C VAL A 89 -2.34 8.36 8.27
N GLN A 90 -1.19 7.86 7.82
CA GLN A 90 -0.15 7.37 8.71
C GLN A 90 0.43 8.49 9.56
N MET A 91 0.81 9.61 8.95
CA MET A 91 1.45 10.73 9.65
C MET A 91 0.51 11.41 10.63
N LYS A 92 -0.76 11.65 10.24
CA LYS A 92 -1.70 12.43 11.04
C LYS A 92 -2.52 11.59 12.03
N TRP A 93 -2.88 10.35 11.69
CA TRP A 93 -3.83 9.58 12.49
C TRP A 93 -3.17 8.38 13.20
N VAL A 94 -2.22 7.71 12.55
CA VAL A 94 -1.53 6.55 13.14
C VAL A 94 -0.40 6.98 14.06
N PHE A 95 0.58 7.71 13.54
CA PHE A 95 1.77 8.09 14.30
C PHE A 95 1.66 9.47 14.95
N VAL A 96 0.71 10.31 14.53
CA VAL A 96 0.48 11.67 15.05
C VAL A 96 1.82 12.40 15.20
N SER A 97 2.61 12.41 14.13
CA SER A 97 4.02 12.77 14.18
C SER A 97 4.23 14.27 13.99
N ASP A 98 5.06 14.87 14.85
CA ASP A 98 5.54 16.26 14.74
C ASP A 98 6.75 16.40 13.79
N ALA A 99 7.15 15.32 13.11
CA ALA A 99 8.27 15.35 12.17
C ALA A 99 7.99 16.36 11.05
N SER A 100 9.01 17.14 10.68
CA SER A 100 8.88 18.10 9.58
C SER A 100 8.44 17.39 8.30
N PHE A 101 7.40 17.92 7.65
CA PHE A 101 6.79 17.33 6.45
C PHE A 101 7.84 16.96 5.39
N ALA A 102 8.81 17.86 5.14
CA ALA A 102 9.86 17.62 4.16
C ALA A 102 10.72 16.39 4.50
N GLN A 103 11.08 16.18 5.78
CA GLN A 103 11.89 15.03 6.19
C GLN A 103 11.13 13.70 6.16
N ALA A 104 9.82 13.72 6.42
CA ALA A 104 8.99 12.52 6.34
C ALA A 104 8.61 12.18 4.89
N ALA A 105 8.35 13.19 4.06
CA ALA A 105 7.85 13.02 2.70
C ALA A 105 8.82 12.24 1.80
N TRP A 106 10.11 12.61 1.75
CA TRP A 106 11.06 11.91 0.85
C TRP A 106 11.30 10.46 1.28
N LYS A 107 11.33 10.17 2.59
CA LYS A 107 11.44 8.81 3.11
C LYS A 107 10.20 7.99 2.76
N TYR A 108 9.03 8.62 2.80
CA TYR A 108 7.78 7.97 2.42
C TYR A 108 7.69 7.71 0.91
N VAL A 109 8.23 8.60 0.08
CA VAL A 109 8.37 8.34 -1.37
C VAL A 109 9.21 7.08 -1.60
N LEU A 110 10.34 6.93 -0.90
CA LEU A 110 11.14 5.70 -0.99
C LEU A 110 10.37 4.46 -0.54
N LEU A 111 9.62 4.54 0.56
CA LEU A 111 8.74 3.45 1.01
C LEU A 111 7.68 3.13 -0.04
N SER A 112 7.07 4.14 -0.67
CA SER A 112 6.04 3.97 -1.69
C SER A 112 6.61 3.27 -2.92
N LEU A 113 7.80 3.68 -3.39
CA LEU A 113 8.50 3.01 -4.48
C LEU A 113 8.82 1.55 -4.15
N LEU A 114 9.28 1.29 -2.92
CA LEU A 114 9.53 -0.07 -2.44
C LEU A 114 8.25 -0.90 -2.45
N ILE A 115 7.12 -0.36 -1.97
CA ILE A 115 5.82 -1.06 -1.98
C ILE A 115 5.34 -1.31 -3.41
N ILE A 116 5.49 -0.36 -4.33
CA ILE A 116 5.12 -0.54 -5.74
C ILE A 116 5.91 -1.70 -6.36
N VAL A 117 7.23 -1.74 -6.11
CA VAL A 117 8.08 -2.84 -6.58
C VAL A 117 7.68 -4.15 -5.93
N ILE A 118 7.48 -4.20 -4.61
CA ILE A 118 7.06 -5.43 -3.91
C ILE A 118 5.70 -5.90 -4.43
N SER A 119 4.70 -5.02 -4.52
CA SER A 119 3.35 -5.40 -4.95
C SER A 119 3.30 -5.77 -6.44
N GLY A 120 4.19 -5.23 -7.26
CA GLY A 120 4.28 -5.58 -8.69
C GLY A 120 5.13 -6.82 -8.98
N PHE A 121 6.22 -7.01 -8.25
CA PHE A 121 7.24 -8.05 -8.51
C PHE A 121 7.13 -9.28 -7.60
N ALA A 122 6.76 -9.11 -6.33
CA ALA A 122 6.72 -10.23 -5.40
C ALA A 122 5.68 -11.30 -5.81
N PRO A 123 4.45 -10.95 -6.24
CA PRO A 123 3.48 -11.98 -6.63
C PRO A 123 3.96 -12.82 -7.81
N SER A 124 4.61 -12.21 -8.81
CA SER A 124 5.11 -12.90 -9.99
C SER A 124 6.30 -13.82 -9.66
N TYR A 125 7.24 -13.38 -8.82
CA TYR A 125 8.36 -14.22 -8.39
C TYR A 125 7.92 -15.36 -7.46
N ILE A 126 7.01 -15.09 -6.52
CA ILE A 126 6.48 -16.09 -5.59
C ILE A 126 5.62 -17.10 -6.34
N SER A 127 4.81 -16.65 -7.29
CA SER A 127 4.01 -17.55 -8.11
C SER A 127 4.89 -18.45 -8.98
N ALA A 128 5.95 -17.91 -9.60
CA ALA A 128 6.91 -18.69 -10.37
C ALA A 128 7.66 -19.71 -9.51
N TRP A 129 8.14 -19.31 -8.33
CA TRP A 129 8.80 -20.21 -7.39
C TRP A 129 7.86 -21.30 -6.88
N ALA A 130 6.64 -20.94 -6.44
CA ALA A 130 5.67 -21.89 -5.94
C ALA A 130 5.22 -22.89 -7.02
N ASN A 131 5.10 -22.45 -8.28
CA ASN A 131 4.86 -23.34 -9.41
C ASN A 131 6.07 -24.26 -9.66
N SER A 132 7.31 -23.78 -9.53
CA SER A 132 8.53 -24.58 -9.75
C SER A 132 8.68 -25.73 -8.76
N ILE A 133 8.10 -25.61 -7.56
CA ILE A 133 8.11 -26.65 -6.52
C ILE A 133 6.81 -27.47 -6.47
N GLY A 134 5.92 -27.30 -7.45
CA GLY A 134 4.70 -28.10 -7.60
C GLY A 134 3.54 -27.74 -6.67
N TRP A 135 3.52 -26.52 -6.10
CA TRP A 135 2.52 -26.12 -5.10
C TRP A 135 1.17 -25.70 -5.68
N GLY A 136 0.99 -25.72 -7.00
CA GLY A 136 -0.30 -25.55 -7.67
C GLY A 136 -1.15 -24.42 -7.09
N ALA A 137 -2.34 -24.75 -6.60
CA ALA A 137 -3.29 -23.78 -6.02
C ALA A 137 -2.74 -23.01 -4.79
N ALA A 138 -1.82 -23.59 -4.01
CA ALA A 138 -1.24 -22.95 -2.82
C ALA A 138 -0.28 -21.79 -3.16
N SER A 139 0.15 -21.69 -4.43
CA SER A 139 0.96 -20.58 -4.96
C SER A 139 0.30 -19.20 -4.77
N SER A 140 -1.00 -19.14 -5.06
CA SER A 140 -1.81 -17.93 -4.90
C SER A 140 -1.95 -17.52 -3.43
N THR A 141 -2.19 -18.48 -2.54
CA THR A 141 -2.28 -18.27 -1.09
C THR A 141 -0.94 -17.80 -0.52
N LEU A 142 0.18 -18.39 -0.93
CA LEU A 142 1.50 -17.95 -0.47
C LEU A 142 1.84 -16.54 -0.92
N SER A 143 1.50 -16.19 -2.15
CA SER A 143 1.68 -14.82 -2.66
C SER A 143 0.87 -13.83 -1.83
N ALA A 144 -0.38 -14.16 -1.48
CA ALA A 144 -1.22 -13.32 -0.63
C ALA A 144 -0.67 -13.17 0.80
N VAL A 145 -0.21 -14.27 1.42
CA VAL A 145 0.41 -14.26 2.76
C VAL A 145 1.68 -13.42 2.76
N PHE A 146 2.57 -13.63 1.78
CA PHE A 146 3.79 -12.86 1.67
C PHE A 146 3.52 -11.38 1.45
N ASN A 147 2.58 -11.02 0.57
CA ASN A 147 2.22 -9.62 0.33
C ASN A 147 1.70 -8.97 1.62
N THR A 148 0.90 -9.70 2.39
CA THR A 148 0.37 -9.23 3.68
C THR A 148 1.48 -9.03 4.71
N ILE A 149 2.40 -9.99 4.83
CA ILE A 149 3.55 -9.93 5.73
C ILE A 149 4.50 -8.80 5.33
N ALA A 150 4.83 -8.66 4.05
CA ALA A 150 5.70 -7.58 3.57
C ALA A 150 5.04 -6.22 3.84
N ALA A 151 3.76 -6.07 3.52
CA ALA A 151 3.04 -4.83 3.75
C ALA A 151 2.94 -4.46 5.24
N THR A 152 2.85 -5.42 6.15
CA THR A 152 2.67 -5.15 7.59
C THR A 152 3.97 -5.15 8.37
N ILE A 153 4.79 -6.20 8.23
CA ILE A 153 6.02 -6.42 8.98
C ILE A 153 7.16 -5.53 8.48
N VAL A 154 7.18 -5.13 7.19
CA VAL A 154 8.22 -4.22 6.68
C VAL A 154 7.78 -2.77 6.77
N ALA A 155 6.54 -2.45 6.36
CA ALA A 155 6.11 -1.05 6.33
C ALA A 155 5.91 -0.47 7.73
N TYR A 156 5.39 -1.24 8.70
CA TYR A 156 5.14 -0.72 10.05
C TYR A 156 6.43 -0.27 10.76
N PRO A 157 7.51 -1.08 10.83
CA PRO A 157 8.77 -0.64 11.44
C PRO A 157 9.41 0.53 10.69
N LEU A 158 9.39 0.55 9.35
CA LEU A 158 9.94 1.66 8.58
C LEU A 158 9.17 2.97 8.87
N LEU A 159 7.85 2.89 8.97
CA LEU A 159 7.04 4.05 9.31
C LEU A 159 7.30 4.51 10.74
N LYS A 160 7.30 3.58 11.70
CA LYS A 160 7.46 3.88 13.12
C LYS A 160 8.85 4.39 13.50
N PHE A 161 9.90 3.77 12.98
CA PHE A 161 11.27 4.03 13.44
C PHE A 161 12.06 4.94 12.50
N TRP A 162 11.71 5.03 11.21
CA TRP A 162 12.49 5.79 10.24
C TRP A 162 11.77 7.03 9.72
N ILE A 163 10.49 6.92 9.37
CA ILE A 163 9.71 8.02 8.78
C ILE A 163 9.11 8.93 9.84
N ALA A 164 8.51 8.35 10.89
CA ALA A 164 7.85 9.05 11.97
C ALA A 164 8.44 8.65 13.36
N PRO A 165 9.77 8.77 13.57
CA PRO A 165 10.34 8.49 14.89
C PRO A 165 9.78 9.49 15.91
N LYS A 166 9.39 9.00 17.08
CA LYS A 166 9.07 9.87 18.21
C LYS A 166 10.34 10.63 18.61
N SER A 167 10.23 11.94 18.81
CA SER A 167 11.35 12.68 19.43
C SER A 167 11.56 12.12 20.84
N LYS A 168 12.83 11.93 21.22
CA LYS A 168 13.19 11.59 22.61
C LYS A 168 12.75 12.69 23.56
#